data_AF-A0A5E4IV20-F1
#
_entry.id   AF-A0A5E4IV20-F1
#
_cell.length_a   1.000
_cell.length_b   1.000
_cell.length_c   1.000
_cell.angle_alpha   90.00
_cell.angle_beta   90.00
_cell.angle_gamma   90.00
#
_symmetry.space_group_name_H-M   'P 1'
#
loop_
_entity.id
_entity.type
_entity.pdbx_description
1 polymer ?
#
loop_
_entity_poly.entity_id
_entity_poly.type
_entity_poly.pdbx_seq_one_letter_code
_entity_poly.pdbx_strand_id
1 'polypeptide(L)' 'MSKKLKGKKIRLAKAFNQNRRVPAWVIVKTMRRVVTHPKRRHWRRSTLEA' A
#
# COMPACT_ATOMS: atom_id res chain seq x y z
N MET A 1 -6.23 -22.52 5.90
CA MET A 1 -5.79 -21.44 4.97
C MET A 1 -6.12 -21.85 3.54
N SER A 2 -7.06 -21.15 2.89
CA SER A 2 -7.42 -21.44 1.49
C SER A 2 -6.19 -21.30 0.58
N LYS A 3 -5.93 -22.31 -0.26
CA LYS A 3 -4.81 -22.32 -1.21
C LYS A 3 -4.98 -21.15 -2.19
N LYS A 4 -4.08 -20.17 -2.12
CA LYS A 4 -4.06 -19.04 -3.07
C LYS A 4 -3.17 -19.39 -4.25
N LEU A 5 -3.66 -19.14 -5.47
CA LEU A 5 -2.88 -19.27 -6.69
C LEU A 5 -1.73 -18.24 -6.72
N LYS A 6 -0.67 -18.56 -7.47
CA LYS A 6 0.52 -17.70 -7.60
C LYS A 6 0.18 -16.27 -8.04
N GLY A 7 -0.74 -16.11 -9.01
CA GLY A 7 -1.18 -14.79 -9.48
C GLY A 7 -1.79 -13.94 -8.37
N LYS A 8 -2.67 -14.53 -7.55
CA LYS A 8 -3.28 -13.86 -6.39
C LYS A 8 -2.22 -13.47 -5.36
N LYS A 9 -1.24 -14.34 -5.09
CA LYS A 9 -0.13 -14.06 -4.17
C LYS A 9 0.71 -12.86 -4.63
N ILE A 10 1.01 -12.75 -5.93
CA ILE A 10 1.76 -11.62 -6.50
C ILE A 10 0.97 -10.31 -6.36
N ARG A 11 -0.33 -10.32 -6.65
CA ARG A 11 -1.19 -9.12 -6.49
C ARG A 11 -1.24 -8.67 -5.03
N LEU A 12 -1.38 -9.60 -4.09
CA LEU A 12 -1.36 -9.31 -2.66
C LEU A 12 0.01 -8.77 -2.21
N ALA A 13 1.12 -9.32 -2.70
CA ALA A 13 2.46 -8.82 -2.42
C ALA A 13 2.68 -7.40 -2.97
N LYS A 14 2.20 -7.12 -4.19
CA LYS A 14 2.21 -5.77 -4.78
C LYS A 14 1.40 -4.80 -3.94
N ALA A 15 0.19 -5.19 -3.53
CA ALA A 15 -0.64 -4.40 -2.64
C ALA A 15 0.14 -4.10 -1.34
N PHE A 16 0.68 -5.11 -0.66
CA PHE A 16 1.47 -4.92 0.55
C PHE A 16 2.60 -3.90 0.37
N ASN A 17 3.37 -4.01 -0.72
CA ASN A 17 4.47 -3.08 -1.02
C ASN A 17 4.01 -1.63 -1.26
N GLN A 18 2.83 -1.43 -1.84
CA GLN A 18 2.26 -0.08 -2.03
C GLN A 18 1.77 0.56 -0.72
N ASN A 19 1.50 -0.22 0.32
CA ASN A 19 0.91 0.29 1.57
C ASN A 19 1.94 0.94 2.52
N ARG A 20 2.87 1.73 1.97
CA ARG A 20 3.96 2.36 2.73
C ARG A 20 3.67 3.85 2.96
N ARG A 21 4.40 4.46 3.89
CA ARG A 21 4.37 5.93 4.10
C ARG A 21 5.13 6.64 2.98
N VAL A 22 4.77 7.90 2.72
CA VAL A 22 5.56 8.81 1.88
C VAL A 22 6.98 8.93 2.46
N PRO A 23 8.05 8.74 1.66
CA PRO A 23 9.41 8.84 2.15
C PRO A 23 9.72 10.21 2.77
N ALA A 24 10.52 10.24 3.83
CA ALA A 24 10.80 11.47 4.59
C ALA A 24 11.42 12.57 3.70
N TRP A 25 12.35 12.20 2.81
CA TRP A 25 12.98 13.16 1.89
C TRP A 25 11.97 13.82 0.94
N VAL A 26 10.89 13.12 0.55
CA VAL A 26 9.82 13.70 -0.30
C VAL A 26 9.04 14.74 0.48
N ILE A 27 8.75 14.48 1.76
CA ILE A 27 8.07 15.43 2.64
C ILE A 27 8.89 16.71 2.78
N VAL A 28 10.21 16.58 2.99
CA VAL A 28 11.14 17.72 3.08
C VAL A 28 11.21 18.47 1.75
N LYS A 29 11.43 17.76 0.64
CA LYS A 29 11.52 18.35 -0.72
C LYS A 29 10.26 19.11 -1.12
N THR A 30 9.08 18.64 -0.70
CA THR A 30 7.79 19.24 -1.05
C THR A 30 7.29 20.26 -0.04
N MET A 31 8.11 20.68 0.93
CA MET A 31 7.72 21.61 2.00
C MET A 31 6.40 21.16 2.68
N ARG A 32 6.28 19.86 2.96
CA ARG A 32 5.09 19.24 3.57
C ARG A 32 3.80 19.37 2.75
N ARG A 33 3.86 19.62 1.43
CA ARG A 33 2.67 19.53 0.56
C ARG A 33 2.20 18.08 0.38
N VAL A 34 3.12 17.11 0.42
CA VAL A 34 2.80 15.67 0.28
C VAL A 34 3.22 14.92 1.54
N VAL A 35 2.30 14.79 2.51
CA VAL A 35 2.56 14.14 3.81
C VAL A 35 1.91 12.76 3.91
N THR A 36 0.70 12.63 3.36
CA THR A 36 -0.12 11.43 3.47
C THR A 36 -0.17 10.72 2.12
N HIS A 37 -0.16 9.37 2.15
CA HIS A 37 -0.34 8.59 0.95
C HIS A 37 -1.84 8.28 0.77
N PRO A 38 -2.50 8.78 -0.31
CA PRO A 38 -3.95 8.65 -0.48
C PRO A 38 -4.43 7.21 -0.68
N LYS A 39 -3.57 6.30 -1.15
CA LYS A 39 -3.89 4.88 -1.37
C LYS A 39 -3.47 3.98 -0.21
N ARG A 40 -3.28 4.54 1.00
CA ARG A 40 -3.10 3.72 2.20
C ARG A 40 -4.35 2.88 2.43
N ARG A 41 -4.14 1.61 2.76
CA ARG A 41 -5.22 0.68 3.08
C ARG A 41 -5.01 0.06 4.45
N HIS A 42 -6.11 -0.32 5.09
CA HIS A 42 -6.08 -1.11 6.31
C HIS A 42 -6.87 -2.38 6.09
N TRP A 43 -6.33 -3.52 6.52
CA TRP A 43 -6.88 -4.85 6.23
C TRP A 43 -8.30 -5.08 6.78
N ARG A 44 -8.70 -4.37 7.85
CA ARG A 44 -10.09 -4.41 8.37
C ARG A 44 -11.04 -3.41 7.71
N ARG A 45 -10.52 -2.30 7.16
CA ARG A 45 -11.35 -1.18 6.66
C ARG A 45 -11.51 -1.20 5.14
N SER A 46 -10.61 -1.87 4.43
CA SER A 46 -10.61 -1.92 2.97
C SER A 46 -10.40 -3.35 2.50
N THR A 47 -11.32 -3.84 1.69
CA THR A 47 -11.22 -5.16 1.06
C THR A 47 -10.33 -5.09 -0.17
N LEU A 48 -9.53 -6.14 -0.38
CA LEU A 48 -8.70 -6.31 -1.56
C LEU A 48 -9.43 -7.25 -2.52
N GLU A 49 -9.97 -6.70 -3.59
CA GLU A 49 -10.37 -7.45 -4.79
C GLU A 49 -9.09 -8.03 -5.42
N ALA A 50 -8.90 -9.35 -5.36
CA ALA A 50 -7.64 -10.02 -5.74
C ALA A 50 -7.84 -11.28 -6.55
#